data_AF-A0A0B2ALD4-F1
#
_entry.id   AF-A0A0B2ALD4-F1
#
_cell.length_a   1.000
_cell.length_b   1.000
_cell.length_c   1.000
_cell.angle_alpha   90.00
_cell.angle_beta   90.00
_cell.angle_gamma   90.00
#
_symmetry.space_group_name_H-M   'P 1'
#
loop_
_entity.id
_entity.type
_entity.pdbx_description
1 polymer ?
#
loop_
_entity_poly.entity_id
_entity_poly.type
_entity_poly.pdbx_seq_one_letter_code
_entity_poly.pdbx_strand_id
1 'polypeptide(L)'
;MHAPTKWRTGTAVSAAVLVLACAGCSPGGPASQTAPTPSLVPSPSWTASLSGGDHAQAPGATPLSASWDKGAEQAAKDAAAKAMALFARPGVDQRTWITDLAPLLSPAYRTEAEYIDPAKVPVRKVLAGPALETSAGEPLTARAVFATDAGEWVVLLHRTGAGQPWLVEAIASEND
;
A
#
# COMPACT_ATOMS: atom_id res chain seq x y z
N MET A 1 17.92 16.81 -50.31
CA MET A 1 16.84 16.04 -50.97
C MET A 1 15.90 15.56 -49.88
N HIS A 2 14.62 15.96 -50.00
CA HIS A 2 13.45 15.67 -49.15
C HIS A 2 13.39 16.24 -47.72
N ALA A 3 12.25 16.89 -47.50
CA ALA A 3 11.90 17.93 -46.53
C ALA A 3 11.32 17.38 -45.20
N PRO A 4 11.20 18.24 -44.16
CA PRO A 4 10.65 17.90 -42.86
C PRO A 4 9.10 17.86 -42.84
N THR A 5 8.53 16.81 -42.24
CA THR A 5 7.08 16.70 -42.01
C THR A 5 6.67 17.49 -40.78
N LYS A 6 6.26 18.74 -41.01
CA LYS A 6 5.49 19.55 -40.06
C LYS A 6 4.01 19.20 -40.21
N TRP A 7 3.33 18.82 -39.12
CA TRP A 7 1.87 18.87 -39.07
C TRP A 7 1.36 19.86 -38.03
N ARG A 8 0.22 20.43 -38.41
CA ARG A 8 -0.31 21.73 -38.05
C ARG A 8 -1.25 21.65 -36.84
N THR A 9 -1.17 22.72 -36.06
CA THR A 9 -2.23 23.40 -35.28
C THR A 9 -3.68 22.94 -35.47
N GLY A 10 -4.40 22.78 -34.35
CA GLY A 10 -5.86 22.79 -34.27
C GLY A 10 -6.32 23.19 -32.85
N THR A 11 -7.01 24.33 -32.77
CA THR A 11 -7.47 25.07 -31.59
C THR A 11 -8.73 24.50 -30.93
N ALA A 12 -8.87 24.67 -29.61
CA ALA A 12 -10.18 24.80 -28.97
C ALA A 12 -10.11 25.75 -27.77
N VAL A 13 -10.73 26.92 -27.94
CA VAL A 13 -11.06 27.94 -26.95
C VAL A 13 -12.30 27.50 -26.18
N SER A 14 -12.35 27.71 -24.86
CA SER A 14 -13.49 28.39 -24.19
C SER A 14 -13.24 28.54 -22.69
N ALA A 15 -13.08 29.80 -22.29
CA ALA A 15 -13.23 30.26 -20.92
C ALA A 15 -14.71 30.59 -20.66
N ALA A 16 -15.22 30.26 -19.48
CA ALA A 16 -16.41 30.89 -18.92
C ALA A 16 -16.30 30.94 -17.40
N VAL A 17 -16.03 32.16 -16.92
CA VAL A 17 -16.10 32.57 -15.52
C VAL A 17 -17.55 32.87 -15.17
N LEU A 18 -18.02 32.38 -14.02
CA LEU A 18 -19.25 32.86 -13.39
C LEU A 18 -18.98 33.04 -11.89
N VAL A 19 -18.82 34.30 -11.51
CA VAL A 19 -18.82 34.81 -10.14
C VAL A 19 -20.25 35.23 -9.82
N LEU A 20 -20.80 34.79 -8.68
CA LEU A 20 -21.95 35.47 -8.06
C LEU A 20 -21.92 35.30 -6.53
N ALA A 21 -22.25 36.38 -5.83
CA ALA A 21 -21.76 36.72 -4.51
C ALA A 21 -22.87 36.89 -3.43
N CYS A 22 -22.42 36.77 -2.17
CA CYS A 22 -22.81 37.49 -0.94
C CYS A 22 -24.15 37.27 -0.18
N ALA A 23 -23.96 37.30 1.15
CA ALA A 23 -24.86 37.57 2.29
C ALA A 23 -25.31 36.33 3.12
N GLY A 24 -25.11 36.22 4.43
CA GLY A 24 -24.61 37.18 5.44
C GLY A 24 -24.55 36.65 6.88
N CYS A 25 -24.06 37.54 7.78
CA CYS A 25 -24.14 37.66 9.25
C CYS A 25 -23.62 36.56 10.25
N SER A 26 -22.57 36.94 11.00
CA SER A 26 -22.16 36.51 12.35
C SER A 26 -23.04 37.18 13.47
N PRO A 27 -22.89 36.97 14.80
CA PRO A 27 -21.85 36.29 15.61
C PRO A 27 -22.36 35.36 16.75
N GLY A 28 -21.47 34.56 17.38
CA GLY A 28 -21.86 33.83 18.60
C GLY A 28 -20.76 33.02 19.32
N GLY A 29 -20.13 33.63 20.32
CA GLY A 29 -19.69 32.97 21.56
C GLY A 29 -18.26 32.37 21.63
N PRO A 30 -17.45 32.70 22.67
CA PRO A 30 -16.33 31.87 23.05
C PRO A 30 -16.87 30.70 23.88
N ALA A 31 -16.91 29.51 23.30
CA ALA A 31 -17.19 28.28 24.04
C ALA A 31 -16.05 27.30 23.80
N SER A 32 -15.18 27.25 24.80
CA SER A 32 -14.47 26.06 25.28
C SER A 32 -13.91 25.12 24.22
N GLN A 33 -12.60 25.25 24.03
CA GLN A 33 -11.70 24.16 23.67
C GLN A 33 -12.09 22.89 24.44
N THR A 34 -12.73 21.95 23.75
CA THR A 34 -12.77 20.56 24.18
C THR A 34 -11.99 19.83 23.11
N ALA A 35 -10.72 19.57 23.41
CA ALA A 35 -9.93 18.60 22.66
C ALA A 35 -10.76 17.33 22.50
N PRO A 36 -10.79 16.68 21.33
CA PRO A 36 -11.23 15.30 21.30
C PRO A 36 -10.26 14.53 22.19
N THR A 37 -10.76 14.12 23.36
CA THR A 37 -10.14 13.06 24.14
C THR A 37 -9.87 11.93 23.15
N PRO A 38 -8.63 11.46 22.97
CA PRO A 38 -8.46 10.21 22.26
C PRO A 38 -9.30 9.19 23.01
N SER A 39 -10.30 8.63 22.35
CA SER A 39 -10.85 7.36 22.77
C SER A 39 -9.67 6.41 22.73
N LEU A 40 -9.06 6.20 23.90
CA LEU A 40 -8.25 5.03 24.18
C LEU A 40 -9.16 3.86 23.85
N VAL A 41 -9.07 3.39 22.60
CA VAL A 41 -9.35 2.00 22.28
C VAL A 41 -8.65 1.21 23.36
N PRO A 42 -9.36 0.37 24.12
CA PRO A 42 -8.72 -0.41 25.16
C PRO A 42 -7.56 -1.13 24.48
N SER A 43 -6.35 -0.85 24.97
CA SER A 43 -5.22 -1.74 24.78
C SER A 43 -5.76 -3.17 24.97
N PRO A 44 -5.46 -4.15 24.10
CA PRO A 44 -5.63 -5.52 24.52
C PRO A 44 -4.72 -5.69 25.73
N SER A 45 -5.27 -5.50 26.91
CA SER A 45 -4.73 -6.07 28.13
C SER A 45 -4.76 -7.54 27.84
N TRP A 46 -3.62 -8.07 27.41
CA TRP A 46 -3.32 -9.48 27.59
C TRP A 46 -3.31 -9.69 29.09
N THR A 47 -4.51 -9.77 29.67
CA THR A 47 -4.70 -10.41 30.95
C THR A 47 -4.38 -11.85 30.66
N ALA A 48 -3.11 -12.22 30.83
CA ALA A 48 -2.75 -13.59 31.12
C ALA A 48 -3.49 -13.92 32.41
N SER A 49 -4.73 -14.38 32.23
CA SER A 49 -5.55 -14.89 33.31
C SER A 49 -4.92 -16.21 33.70
N LEU A 50 -3.87 -16.14 34.53
CA LEU A 50 -3.38 -17.26 35.32
C LEU A 50 -4.41 -17.51 36.41
N SER A 51 -5.62 -17.92 36.00
CA SER A 51 -6.54 -18.59 36.89
C SER A 51 -6.10 -20.04 36.90
N GLY A 52 -5.32 -20.39 37.94
CA GLY A 52 -5.05 -21.77 38.30
C GLY A 52 -6.38 -22.46 38.59
N GLY A 53 -6.90 -23.14 37.58
CA GLY A 53 -8.02 -24.06 37.65
C GLY A 53 -7.63 -25.28 36.83
N ASP A 54 -7.49 -26.39 37.54
CA ASP A 54 -7.13 -27.78 37.23
C ASP A 54 -7.89 -28.46 36.06
N HIS A 55 -8.16 -27.75 34.97
CA HIS A 55 -8.68 -28.35 33.75
C HIS A 55 -7.52 -28.81 32.86
N ALA A 56 -7.43 -30.13 32.68
CA ALA A 56 -6.50 -30.77 31.77
C ALA A 56 -6.49 -30.04 30.41
N GLN A 57 -5.32 -29.51 30.05
CA GLN A 57 -5.09 -28.90 28.75
C GLN A 57 -5.44 -29.95 27.69
N ALA A 58 -6.43 -29.66 26.84
CA ALA A 58 -6.73 -30.53 25.69
C ALA A 58 -5.44 -30.68 24.87
N PRO A 59 -4.98 -31.91 24.57
CA PRO A 59 -3.83 -32.09 23.70
C PRO A 59 -4.28 -31.74 22.27
N GLY A 60 -3.75 -30.66 21.69
CA GLY A 60 -3.83 -30.49 20.24
C GLY A 60 -4.11 -29.10 19.66
N ALA A 61 -3.87 -28.00 20.37
CA ALA A 61 -3.64 -26.73 19.67
C ALA A 61 -2.14 -26.56 19.44
N THR A 62 -1.61 -27.23 18.42
CA THR A 62 -0.29 -26.87 17.89
C THR A 62 -0.38 -25.40 17.47
N PRO A 63 0.46 -24.49 17.98
CA PRO A 63 0.50 -23.15 17.41
C PRO A 63 0.87 -23.31 15.94
N LEU A 64 -0.01 -22.87 15.03
CA LEU A 64 0.30 -22.74 13.60
C LEU A 64 1.35 -21.64 13.48
N SER A 65 2.58 -21.99 13.82
CA SER A 65 3.75 -21.17 13.62
C SER A 65 3.91 -21.09 12.11
N ALA A 66 3.67 -19.92 11.51
CA ALA A 66 3.92 -19.77 10.09
C ALA A 66 5.39 -20.10 9.83
N SER A 67 5.68 -21.07 8.96
CA SER A 67 7.05 -21.40 8.59
C SER A 67 7.52 -20.49 7.47
N TRP A 68 8.78 -20.05 7.56
CA TRP A 68 9.48 -19.46 6.42
C TRP A 68 10.20 -20.58 5.66
N ASP A 69 9.48 -21.22 4.75
CA ASP A 69 10.01 -22.27 3.86
C ASP A 69 10.21 -21.73 2.42
N LYS A 70 10.82 -22.55 1.55
CA LYS A 70 11.07 -22.16 0.14
C LYS A 70 9.79 -21.83 -0.63
N GLY A 71 8.66 -22.45 -0.28
CA GLY A 71 7.37 -22.14 -0.90
C GLY A 71 6.86 -20.78 -0.48
N ALA A 72 6.94 -20.46 0.81
CA ALA A 72 6.63 -19.14 1.34
C ALA A 72 7.51 -18.04 0.72
N GLU A 73 8.80 -18.30 0.60
CA GLU A 73 9.78 -17.40 -0.04
C GLU A 73 9.42 -17.13 -1.50
N GLN A 74 9.15 -18.18 -2.29
CA GLN A 74 8.78 -18.02 -3.69
C GLN A 74 7.44 -17.28 -3.85
N ALA A 75 6.44 -17.59 -3.02
CA ALA A 75 5.15 -16.91 -3.05
C ALA A 75 5.29 -15.41 -2.72
N ALA A 76 6.18 -15.03 -1.81
CA ALA A 76 6.49 -13.64 -1.51
C ALA A 76 7.13 -12.95 -2.73
N LYS A 77 8.13 -13.59 -3.36
CA LYS A 77 8.78 -13.08 -4.58
C LYS A 77 7.77 -12.85 -5.71
N ASP A 78 6.89 -13.81 -5.95
CA ASP A 78 5.89 -13.74 -7.02
C ASP A 78 4.87 -12.62 -6.76
N ALA A 79 4.38 -12.49 -5.51
CA ALA A 79 3.47 -11.42 -5.12
C ALA A 79 4.13 -10.03 -5.29
N ALA A 80 5.37 -9.85 -4.81
CA ALA A 80 6.11 -8.61 -4.98
C ALA A 80 6.37 -8.29 -6.45
N ALA A 81 6.83 -9.26 -7.24
CA ALA A 81 7.11 -9.04 -8.66
C ALA A 81 5.86 -8.65 -9.44
N LYS A 82 4.73 -9.31 -9.17
CA LYS A 82 3.44 -8.97 -9.78
C LYS A 82 2.99 -7.56 -9.38
N ALA A 83 3.10 -7.21 -8.11
CA ALA A 83 2.72 -5.88 -7.63
C ALA A 83 3.59 -4.79 -8.26
N MET A 84 4.93 -4.95 -8.27
CA MET A 84 5.85 -3.98 -8.87
C MET A 84 5.63 -3.82 -10.37
N ALA A 85 5.34 -4.91 -11.09
CA ALA A 85 5.02 -4.85 -12.51
C ALA A 85 3.72 -4.07 -12.81
N LEU A 86 2.70 -4.20 -11.96
CA LEU A 86 1.46 -3.45 -12.09
C LEU A 86 1.63 -1.98 -11.68
N PHE A 87 2.43 -1.73 -10.64
CA PHE A 87 2.77 -0.40 -10.13
C PHE A 87 3.52 0.44 -11.17
N ALA A 88 4.48 -0.15 -11.89
CA ALA A 88 5.34 0.50 -12.89
C ALA A 88 4.66 0.78 -14.26
N ARG A 89 3.35 1.11 -14.28
CA ARG A 89 2.57 1.35 -15.51
C ARG A 89 2.03 2.79 -15.60
N PRO A 90 2.87 3.79 -15.90
CA PRO A 90 2.42 5.20 -15.95
C PRO A 90 1.47 5.56 -17.08
N GLY A 91 1.41 4.75 -18.14
CA GLY A 91 0.55 4.99 -19.28
C GLY A 91 -0.88 4.47 -19.08
N VAL A 92 -1.17 3.81 -17.96
CA VAL A 92 -2.49 3.28 -17.62
C VAL A 92 -3.25 4.33 -16.83
N ASP A 93 -4.54 4.48 -17.10
CA ASP A 93 -5.39 5.39 -16.34
C ASP A 93 -5.48 4.95 -14.86
N GLN A 94 -5.63 5.92 -13.96
CA GLN A 94 -5.63 5.65 -12.51
C GLN A 94 -6.64 4.57 -12.10
N ARG A 95 -7.85 4.58 -12.67
CA ARG A 95 -8.91 3.65 -12.29
C ARG A 95 -8.57 2.21 -12.68
N THR A 96 -8.09 1.99 -13.90
CA THR A 96 -7.62 0.68 -14.35
C THR A 96 -6.40 0.24 -13.56
N TRP A 97 -5.47 1.17 -13.33
CA TRP A 97 -4.25 0.91 -12.57
C TRP A 97 -4.55 0.38 -11.15
N ILE A 98 -5.41 1.08 -10.39
CA ILE A 98 -5.77 0.64 -9.03
C ILE A 98 -6.64 -0.61 -9.05
N THR A 99 -7.53 -0.77 -10.05
CA THR A 99 -8.38 -1.98 -10.17
C THR A 99 -7.53 -3.23 -10.32
N ASP A 100 -6.48 -3.17 -11.14
CA ASP A 100 -5.58 -4.30 -11.36
C ASP A 100 -4.69 -4.58 -10.14
N LEU A 101 -4.26 -3.53 -9.45
CA LEU A 101 -3.32 -3.62 -8.32
C LEU A 101 -4.02 -4.04 -7.02
N ALA A 102 -5.24 -3.54 -6.77
CA ALA A 102 -6.01 -3.70 -5.55
C ALA A 102 -6.09 -5.13 -4.99
N PRO A 103 -6.21 -6.21 -5.79
CA PRO A 103 -6.24 -7.58 -5.28
C PRO A 103 -4.96 -8.02 -4.57
N LEU A 104 -3.84 -7.34 -4.80
CA LEU A 104 -2.55 -7.63 -4.17
C LEU A 104 -2.29 -6.78 -2.94
N LEU A 105 -3.09 -5.73 -2.70
CA LEU A 105 -2.83 -4.77 -1.64
C LEU A 105 -3.56 -5.15 -0.35
N SER A 106 -2.96 -4.79 0.78
CA SER A 106 -3.67 -4.77 2.05
C SER A 106 -4.82 -3.75 2.01
N PRO A 107 -5.87 -3.91 2.83
CA PRO A 107 -6.99 -2.97 2.85
C PRO A 107 -6.55 -1.52 3.12
N ALA A 108 -5.58 -1.34 4.02
CA ALA A 108 -5.04 -0.02 4.35
C ALA A 108 -4.31 0.59 3.15
N TYR A 109 -3.36 -0.15 2.57
CA TYR A 109 -2.58 0.38 1.44
C TYR A 109 -3.41 0.59 0.18
N ARG A 110 -4.49 -0.18 0.00
CA ARG A 110 -5.46 0.05 -1.07
C ARG A 110 -6.07 1.45 -0.99
N THR A 111 -6.49 1.88 0.20
CA THR A 111 -7.06 3.23 0.40
C THR A 111 -6.04 4.32 0.08
N GLU A 112 -4.78 4.15 0.49
CA GLU A 112 -3.72 5.11 0.15
C GLU A 112 -3.44 5.14 -1.36
N ALA A 113 -3.40 3.96 -2.00
CA ALA A 113 -3.11 3.83 -3.41
C ALA A 113 -4.19 4.42 -4.32
N GLU A 114 -5.43 4.61 -3.85
CA GLU A 114 -6.49 5.31 -4.59
C GLU A 114 -6.12 6.77 -4.93
N TYR A 115 -5.22 7.37 -4.16
CA TYR A 115 -4.77 8.75 -4.37
C TYR A 115 -3.50 8.88 -5.21
N ILE A 116 -2.88 7.75 -5.59
CA ILE A 116 -1.67 7.74 -6.41
C ILE A 116 -2.05 7.98 -7.87
N ASP A 117 -1.43 8.99 -8.49
CA ASP A 117 -1.48 9.20 -9.93
C ASP A 117 -0.38 8.35 -10.61
N PRO A 118 -0.72 7.30 -11.39
CA PRO A 118 0.27 6.42 -11.99
C PRO A 118 1.23 7.16 -12.94
N ALA A 119 0.79 8.26 -13.56
CA ALA A 119 1.66 9.06 -14.43
C ALA A 119 2.82 9.72 -13.65
N LYS A 120 2.66 9.92 -12.33
CA LYS A 120 3.65 10.53 -11.44
C LYS A 120 4.55 9.53 -10.71
N VAL A 121 4.20 8.25 -10.69
CA VAL A 121 5.09 7.19 -10.18
C VAL A 121 6.41 7.27 -10.96
N PRO A 122 7.60 7.33 -10.35
CA PRO A 122 8.86 7.45 -11.10
C PRO A 122 9.28 6.19 -11.86
N VAL A 123 8.95 5.01 -11.35
CA VAL A 123 9.37 3.72 -11.90
C VAL A 123 8.78 3.48 -13.29
N ARG A 124 9.61 3.15 -14.27
CA ARG A 124 9.17 2.72 -15.62
C ARG A 124 9.63 1.32 -15.96
N LYS A 125 10.74 0.87 -15.38
CA LYS A 125 11.36 -0.41 -15.67
C LYS A 125 11.99 -1.01 -14.42
N VAL A 126 11.68 -2.28 -14.20
CA VAL A 126 12.41 -3.11 -13.23
C VAL A 126 13.67 -3.64 -13.92
N LEU A 127 14.83 -3.41 -13.33
CA LEU A 127 16.14 -3.82 -13.85
C LEU A 127 16.59 -5.15 -13.25
N ALA A 128 16.31 -5.38 -11.96
CA ALA A 128 16.60 -6.62 -11.24
C ALA A 128 15.71 -6.78 -10.00
N GLY A 129 15.71 -7.99 -9.41
CA GLY A 129 14.96 -8.35 -8.20
C GLY A 129 13.70 -9.19 -8.49
N PRO A 130 12.91 -9.52 -7.46
CA PRO A 130 13.12 -9.11 -6.06
C PRO A 130 14.24 -9.88 -5.35
N ALA A 131 15.11 -9.15 -4.65
CA ALA A 131 15.90 -9.71 -3.55
C ALA A 131 15.06 -9.65 -2.28
N LEU A 132 14.92 -10.77 -1.57
CA LEU A 132 14.17 -10.79 -0.32
C LEU A 132 15.08 -10.54 0.87
N GLU A 133 14.66 -9.61 1.71
CA GLU A 133 15.19 -9.35 3.03
C GLU A 133 14.14 -9.79 4.04
N THR A 134 14.50 -10.73 4.92
CA THR A 134 13.62 -11.23 5.97
C THR A 134 14.31 -11.07 7.31
N SER A 135 13.55 -10.65 8.31
CA SER A 135 14.02 -10.71 9.69
C SER A 135 13.95 -12.15 10.18
N ALA A 136 15.06 -12.64 10.73
CA ALA A 136 15.08 -13.95 11.37
C ALA A 136 14.02 -14.01 12.46
N GLY A 137 13.07 -14.94 12.34
CA GLY A 137 11.97 -15.12 13.29
C GLY A 137 10.67 -14.39 12.96
N GLU A 138 10.59 -13.64 11.85
CA GLU A 138 9.35 -13.01 11.37
C GLU A 138 8.82 -13.70 10.10
N PRO A 139 8.10 -14.82 10.21
CA PRO A 139 7.63 -15.57 9.04
C PRO A 139 6.41 -14.94 8.36
N LEU A 140 5.87 -13.85 8.90
CA LEU A 140 4.65 -13.20 8.42
C LEU A 140 4.91 -11.93 7.61
N THR A 141 6.15 -11.44 7.60
CA THR A 141 6.58 -10.23 6.91
C THR A 141 7.73 -10.55 5.96
N ALA A 142 7.80 -9.81 4.85
CA ALA A 142 8.93 -9.88 3.94
C ALA A 142 9.15 -8.52 3.28
N ARG A 143 10.41 -8.20 3.01
CA ARG A 143 10.81 -6.99 2.31
C ARG A 143 11.44 -7.40 0.98
N ALA A 144 10.87 -6.93 -0.13
CA ALA A 144 11.31 -7.30 -1.47
C ALA A 144 11.92 -6.08 -2.17
N VAL A 145 13.22 -6.14 -2.40
CA VAL A 145 14.03 -5.05 -2.97
C VAL A 145 14.18 -5.22 -4.47
N PHE A 146 13.94 -4.16 -5.21
CA PHE A 146 14.05 -4.09 -6.66
C PHE A 146 15.01 -2.99 -7.08
N ALA A 147 15.92 -3.32 -8.00
CA ALA A 147 16.64 -2.29 -8.74
C ALA A 147 15.74 -1.82 -9.89
N THR A 148 15.47 -0.53 -9.98
CA THR A 148 14.65 0.07 -11.05
C THR A 148 15.40 1.18 -11.78
N ASP A 149 14.83 1.67 -12.87
CA ASP A 149 15.35 2.85 -13.56
C ASP A 149 15.18 4.16 -12.77
N ALA A 150 14.46 4.13 -11.64
CA ALA A 150 14.27 5.24 -10.71
C ALA A 150 14.94 4.97 -9.35
N GLY A 151 15.98 4.14 -9.31
CA GLY A 151 16.70 3.77 -8.09
C GLY A 151 16.16 2.50 -7.45
N GLU A 152 16.50 2.28 -6.18
CA GLU A 152 16.04 1.12 -5.42
C GLU A 152 14.64 1.34 -4.86
N TRP A 153 13.78 0.33 -5.04
CA TRP A 153 12.40 0.35 -4.59
C TRP A 153 12.09 -0.90 -3.81
N VAL A 154 11.22 -0.76 -2.83
CA VAL A 154 10.89 -1.81 -1.88
C VAL A 154 9.41 -2.06 -1.88
N VAL A 155 9.05 -3.34 -1.88
CA VAL A 155 7.69 -3.82 -1.63
C VAL A 155 7.67 -4.48 -0.26
N LEU A 156 6.89 -3.92 0.66
CA LEU A 156 6.63 -4.51 1.98
C LEU A 156 5.45 -5.46 1.88
N LEU A 157 5.64 -6.70 2.33
CA LEU A 157 4.67 -7.77 2.27
C LEU A 157 4.29 -8.25 3.66
N HIS A 158 3.03 -8.63 3.82
CA HIS A 158 2.51 -9.28 5.02
C HIS A 158 1.53 -10.40 4.65
N ARG A 159 1.49 -11.45 5.48
CA ARG A 159 0.47 -12.51 5.43
C ARG A 159 -0.04 -12.82 6.84
N THR A 160 -1.28 -13.26 6.95
CA THR A 160 -1.92 -13.55 8.25
C THR A 160 -1.62 -14.94 8.80
N GLY A 161 -0.97 -15.81 8.02
CA GLY A 161 -0.61 -17.16 8.45
C GLY A 161 0.03 -18.00 7.35
N ALA A 162 0.39 -19.24 7.67
CA ALA A 162 0.91 -20.19 6.68
C ALA A 162 -0.11 -20.43 5.57
N GLY A 163 0.35 -20.42 4.30
CA GLY A 163 -0.49 -20.63 3.12
C GLY A 163 -1.47 -19.49 2.80
N GLN A 164 -1.53 -18.44 3.62
CA GLN A 164 -2.31 -17.25 3.31
C GLN A 164 -1.60 -16.41 2.24
N PRO A 165 -2.37 -15.67 1.41
CA PRO A 165 -1.76 -14.81 0.39
C PRO A 165 -0.89 -13.73 1.02
N TRP A 166 0.21 -13.42 0.34
CA TRP A 166 1.01 -12.25 0.63
C TRP A 166 0.31 -11.01 0.08
N LEU A 167 0.02 -10.06 0.96
CA LEU A 167 -0.52 -8.76 0.62
C LEU A 167 0.57 -7.70 0.74
N VAL A 168 0.51 -6.71 -0.13
CA VAL A 168 1.41 -5.56 -0.15
C VAL A 168 0.91 -4.51 0.84
N GLU A 169 1.74 -4.16 1.81
CA GLU A 169 1.48 -3.12 2.80
C GLU A 169 2.02 -1.75 2.37
N ALA A 170 3.07 -1.73 1.54
CA ALA A 170 3.60 -0.51 0.97
C ALA A 170 4.47 -0.78 -0.26
N ILE A 171 4.58 0.19 -1.16
CA ILE A 171 5.58 0.26 -2.23
C ILE A 171 6.21 1.65 -2.17
N ALA A 172 7.50 1.73 -1.87
CA ALA A 172 8.20 3.00 -1.70
C ALA A 172 9.61 2.92 -2.27
N SER A 173 10.21 4.09 -2.54
CA SER A 173 11.65 4.14 -2.77
C SER A 173 12.37 3.87 -1.46
N GLU A 174 13.55 3.24 -1.49
CA GLU A 174 14.34 2.98 -0.28
C GLU A 174 14.71 4.26 0.49
N ASN A 175 14.66 5.42 -0.18
CA ASN A 175 15.13 6.71 0.31
C ASN A 175 14.00 7.69 0.70
N ASP A 176 12.74 7.23 0.72
CA ASP A 176 11.54 8.03 1.00
C ASP A 176 11.14 8.02 2.48
#